data_AF-A0A163K419-F1
#
_entry.id   AF-A0A163K419-F1
#
_cell.length_a   1.000
_cell.length_b   1.000
_cell.length_c   1.000
_cell.angle_alpha   90.00
_cell.angle_beta   90.00
_cell.angle_gamma   90.00
#
_symmetry.space_group_name_H-M   'P 1'
#
loop_
_entity.id
_entity.type
_entity.pdbx_description
1 polymer ?
#
loop_
_entity_poly.entity_id
_entity_poly.type
_entity_poly.pdbx_seq_one_letter_code
_entity_poly.pdbx_strand_id
1 'polypeptide(L)' 'MGGLKSDPAIERWAHLRENTHLYFNWNQRTTRRTLFWGIVIPVGLTIVSYATDRKWNFAAAQTKEDLTIKN' A
#
# COMPACT_ATOMS: atom_id res chain seq x y z
N MET A 1 2.02 46.15 0.93
CA MET A 1 2.16 44.71 0.62
C MET A 1 2.20 43.96 1.94
N GLY A 2 1.14 43.23 2.29
CA GLY A 2 1.10 42.48 3.55
C GLY A 2 1.98 41.24 3.43
N GLY A 3 3.08 41.20 4.17
CA GLY A 3 3.95 40.02 4.23
C GLY A 3 3.22 38.84 4.87
N LEU A 4 3.53 37.63 4.39
CA LEU A 4 3.08 36.40 5.05
C LEU A 4 3.54 36.42 6.51
N LYS A 5 2.59 36.28 7.43
CA LYS A 5 2.89 36.16 8.85
C LYS A 5 3.33 34.72 9.12
N SER A 6 4.62 34.52 9.37
CA SER A 6 5.14 33.23 9.83
C SER A 6 4.53 32.87 11.18
N ASP A 7 3.79 31.76 11.22
CA ASP A 7 3.33 31.14 12.46
C ASP A 7 4.35 30.06 12.87
N PRO A 8 5.06 30.24 14.00
CA PRO A 8 6.06 29.27 14.43
C PRO A 8 5.47 27.89 14.74
N ALA A 9 4.17 27.76 15.01
CA ALA A 9 3.53 26.47 15.19
C ALA A 9 3.42 25.68 13.88
N ILE A 10 3.07 26.37 12.78
CA ILE A 10 2.97 25.75 11.44
C ILE A 10 4.36 25.33 10.96
N GLU A 11 5.37 26.18 11.14
CA GLU A 11 6.75 25.87 10.75
C GLU A 11 7.29 24.65 11.50
N ARG A 12 7.03 24.55 12.82
CA ARG A 12 7.41 23.37 13.61
C ARG A 12 6.69 22.10 13.16
N TRP A 13 5.40 22.17 12.85
CA TRP A 13 4.65 21.01 12.36
C TRP A 13 5.18 20.53 11.01
N ALA A 14 5.43 21.46 10.08
CA ALA A 14 6.05 21.15 8.80
C ALA A 14 7.42 20.49 9.00
N HIS A 15 8.26 21.08 9.84
CA HIS A 15 9.58 20.52 10.16
C HIS A 15 9.51 19.12 10.76
N LEU A 16 8.59 18.83 11.69
CA LEU A 16 8.41 17.48 12.26
C LEU A 16 7.99 16.46 11.20
N ARG A 17 7.06 16.83 10.31
CA ARG A 17 6.57 15.95 9.25
C ARG A 17 7.65 15.66 8.20
N GLU A 18 8.41 16.66 7.80
CA GLU A 18 9.47 16.52 6.80
C GLU A 18 10.68 15.76 7.36
N ASN A 19 11.01 15.98 8.64
CA ASN A 19 12.16 15.36 9.30
C ASN A 19 11.79 14.13 10.15
N THR A 20 10.65 13.49 9.88
CA THR A 20 10.18 12.33 10.67
C THR A 20 11.20 11.18 10.69
N HIS A 21 11.99 11.02 9.63
CA HIS A 21 13.03 9.99 9.53
C HIS A 21 14.15 10.13 10.57
N LEU A 22 14.45 11.35 11.03
CA LEU A 22 15.47 11.59 12.07
C LEU A 22 15.04 11.08 13.45
N TYR A 23 13.73 11.06 13.71
CA TYR A 23 13.15 10.66 14.99
C TYR A 23 12.54 9.26 14.97
N PHE A 24 12.65 8.56 13.84
CA PHE A 24 12.11 7.22 13.68
C PHE A 24 12.93 6.20 14.46
N ASN A 25 12.24 5.30 15.16
CA ASN A 25 12.86 4.19 15.88
C ASN A 25 12.17 2.86 15.57
N TRP A 26 12.97 1.81 15.42
CA TRP A 26 12.48 0.44 15.33
C TRP A 26 12.05 -0.05 16.69
N ASN A 27 10.75 -0.32 16.83
CA ASN A 27 10.17 -0.96 18.00
C ASN A 27 9.23 -2.07 17.52
N GLN A 28 8.76 -2.90 18.44
CA GLN A 28 7.95 -4.06 18.07
C GLN A 28 6.69 -3.68 17.26
N ARG A 29 6.10 -2.51 17.53
CA ARG A 29 4.91 -2.02 16.81
C ARG A 29 5.26 -1.55 15.40
N THR A 30 6.31 -0.74 15.23
CA THR A 30 6.71 -0.22 13.91
C THR A 30 7.24 -1.34 13.03
N THR A 31 8.08 -2.23 13.55
CA THR A 31 8.60 -3.39 12.82
C THR A 31 7.48 -4.29 12.30
N ARG A 32 6.50 -4.64 13.15
CA ARG A 32 5.35 -5.47 12.73
C ARG A 32 4.56 -4.80 11.61
N ARG A 33 4.30 -3.49 11.71
CA ARG A 33 3.57 -2.74 10.68
C ARG A 33 4.33 -2.68 9.37
N THR A 34 5.63 -2.39 9.42
CA THR A 34 6.46 -2.33 8.21
C THR A 34 6.54 -3.68 7.53
N LEU A 35 6.74 -4.78 8.27
CA LEU A 35 6.77 -6.12 7.68
C LEU A 35 5.42 -6.51 7.08
N PHE A 36 4.31 -6.23 7.77
CA PHE A 36 2.99 -6.57 7.28
C PHE A 36 2.65 -5.81 5.99
N TRP A 37 2.78 -4.49 5.99
CA TRP A 37 2.41 -3.68 4.83
C TRP A 37 3.47 -3.70 3.72
N GLY A 38 4.74 -3.80 4.07
CA GLY A 38 5.84 -3.78 3.11
C GLY A 38 6.15 -5.12 2.47
N ILE A 39 5.82 -6.24 3.13
CA ILE A 39 6.16 -7.59 2.64
C ILE A 39 4.91 -8.45 2.53
N VAL A 40 4.18 -8.65 3.63
CA VAL A 40 3.07 -9.63 3.66
C VAL A 40 2.00 -9.28 2.64
N ILE A 41 1.57 -8.03 2.58
CA ILE A 41 0.53 -7.59 1.63
C ILE A 41 0.99 -7.71 0.17
N PRO A 42 2.13 -7.13 -0.26
CA PRO A 42 2.58 -7.27 -1.65
C PRO A 42 2.80 -8.73 -2.08
N VAL A 43 3.45 -9.55 -1.23
CA VAL A 43 3.69 -10.95 -1.54
C VAL A 43 2.39 -11.74 -1.61
N GLY A 44 1.49 -11.55 -0.65
CA GLY A 44 0.18 -12.20 -0.64
C GLY A 44 -0.65 -11.86 -1.89
N LEU A 45 -0.70 -10.58 -2.26
CA LEU A 45 -1.39 -10.14 -3.47
C LEU A 45 -0.75 -10.70 -4.74
N THR A 46 0.57 -10.78 -4.78
CA THR A 46 1.30 -11.36 -5.92
C THR A 46 0.98 -12.84 -6.10
N ILE A 47 0.98 -13.61 -5.00
CA ILE A 47 0.61 -15.04 -5.02
C ILE A 47 -0.83 -15.21 -5.50
N VAL A 48 -1.78 -14.43 -4.96
CA VAL A 48 -3.18 -14.48 -5.38
C VAL A 48 -3.33 -14.11 -6.86
N SER A 49 -2.60 -13.08 -7.31
CA SER A 49 -2.60 -12.66 -8.71
C SER A 49 -2.13 -13.80 -9.62
N TYR A 50 -0.98 -14.41 -9.34
CA TYR A 50 -0.50 -15.54 -10.15
C TYR A 50 -1.41 -16.77 -10.09
N ALA A 51 -2.04 -17.05 -8.95
CA ALA A 51 -2.97 -18.17 -8.81
C ALA A 51 -4.31 -17.95 -9.51
N THR A 52 -4.68 -16.69 -9.77
CA THR A 52 -5.93 -16.33 -10.46
C THR A 52 -5.71 -15.85 -11.89
N ASP A 53 -4.46 -15.61 -12.29
CA ASP A 53 -4.10 -15.17 -13.63
C ASP A 53 -4.59 -16.18 -14.67
N ARG A 54 -5.33 -15.68 -15.66
CA ARG A 54 -5.91 -16.46 -16.77
C ARG A 54 -6.77 -17.66 -16.34
N LYS A 55 -7.14 -17.76 -15.07
CA LYS A 55 -8.00 -18.85 -14.61
C LYS A 55 -9.44 -18.66 -15.08
N TRP A 56 -9.87 -17.41 -15.19
CA TRP A 56 -11.25 -17.03 -15.45
C TRP A 56 -11.37 -16.30 -16.78
N ASN A 57 -12.29 -16.77 -17.64
CA ASN A 57 -12.71 -16.10 -18.85
C ASN A 57 -14.22 -15.84 -18.77
N PHE A 58 -14.60 -14.57 -18.66
CA PHE A 58 -16.01 -14.17 -18.58
C PHE A 58 -16.61 -13.83 -19.95
N ALA A 59 -15.83 -13.90 -21.03
CA ALA A 59 -16.32 -13.57 -22.36
C ALA A 59 -17.36 -14.61 -22.81
N ALA A 60 -18.62 -14.18 -22.93
CA ALA A 60 -19.76 -15.00 -23.36
C ALA A 60 -19.99 -16.30 -22.54
N ALA A 61 -19.44 -16.39 -21.33
CA ALA A 61 -19.61 -17.58 -20.49
C ALA A 61 -21.06 -17.67 -19.97
N GLN A 62 -21.75 -18.77 -20.28
CA GLN A 62 -23.13 -19.02 -19.83
C GLN A 62 -23.17 -20.11 -18.75
N THR A 63 -22.24 -21.05 -18.79
CA THR A 63 -22.11 -22.15 -17.83
C THR A 63 -20.80 -22.08 -17.05
N LYS A 64 -20.72 -22.85 -15.96
CA LYS A 64 -19.50 -22.92 -15.14
C LYS A 64 -18.29 -23.43 -15.90
N GLU A 65 -18.51 -24.27 -16.91
CA GLU A 65 -17.43 -24.81 -17.73
C GLU A 65 -16.83 -23.75 -18.66
N ASP A 66 -17.65 -22.80 -19.12
CA ASP A 66 -17.20 -21.72 -20.01
C ASP A 66 -16.38 -20.66 -19.26
N LEU A 67 -16.55 -20.56 -17.93
CA LEU A 67 -15.84 -19.61 -17.08
C LEU A 67 -14.36 -19.95 -16.89
N THR A 68 -14.00 -21.22 -17.07
CA THR A 68 -12.62 -21.70 -16.92
C THR A 68 -11.99 -21.88 -18.30
N ILE A 69 -10.75 -21.42 -18.47
CA ILE A 69 -10.02 -21.67 -19.71
C ILE A 69 -9.72 -23.18 -19.79
N LYS A 70 -10.28 -23.86 -20.79
CA LYS A 70 -9.95 -25.26 -21.11
C LYS A 70 -8.61 -25.27 -21.87
N ASN A 71 -7.63 -26.00 -21.32
CA ASN A 71 -6.33 -26.25 -21.96
C ASN A 71 -6.45 -27.25 -23.10
#